data_AF-A0A218U719-F1
#
_entry.id   AF-A0A218U719-F1
#
_cell.length_a   1.000
_cell.length_b   1.000
_cell.length_c   1.000
_cell.angle_alpha   90.00
_cell.angle_beta   90.00
_cell.angle_gamma   90.00
#
_symmetry.space_group_name_H-M   'P 1'
#
loop_
_entity.id
_entity.type
_entity.pdbx_description
1 polymer ?
#
loop_
_entity_poly.entity_id
_entity_poly.type
_entity_poly.pdbx_seq_one_letter_code
_entity_poly.pdbx_strand_id
1 'polypeptide(L)'
;MVQGILRSGAPKHIFRHNDPQHLDELLGRSPPGVPKIVAFESVHSMDGKALGAVGGYIAGGEALVDAVRSFGPGFIFTTALPPAVLGGALAALRVLAGPEGGALRRSHQRNAKHLRLLLRDRGVPALPAPSHIVPVPVSAPRG
;
A
#
# COMPACT_ATOMS: atom_id res chain seq x y z
N MET A 1 10.92 3.71 5.55
CA MET A 1 11.03 2.43 4.82
C MET A 1 11.90 2.56 3.57
N VAL A 2 11.57 3.47 2.64
CA VAL A 2 12.31 3.68 1.37
C VAL A 2 13.82 3.82 1.56
N GLN A 3 14.26 4.64 2.51
CA GLN A 3 15.69 4.86 2.74
C GLN A 3 16.40 3.62 3.31
N GLY A 4 15.68 2.76 4.04
CA GLY A 4 16.21 1.47 4.49
C GLY A 4 16.41 0.49 3.33
N ILE A 5 15.43 0.42 2.42
CA ILE A 5 15.54 -0.38 1.19
C ILE A 5 16.74 0.10 0.36
N LEU A 6 16.87 1.42 0.17
CA LEU A 6 17.97 2.01 -0.62
C LEU A 6 19.35 1.76 0.01
N ARG A 7 19.48 1.79 1.34
CA ARG A 7 20.76 1.58 2.03
C ARG A 7 21.12 0.11 2.24
N SER A 8 20.16 -0.81 2.14
CA SER A 8 20.39 -2.24 2.42
C SER A 8 21.30 -2.94 1.39
N GLY A 9 21.37 -2.43 0.16
CA GLY A 9 22.06 -3.11 -0.96
C GLY A 9 21.38 -4.41 -1.41
N ALA A 10 20.26 -4.80 -0.80
CA ALA A 10 19.54 -6.02 -1.15
C ALA A 10 18.87 -5.90 -2.52
N PRO A 11 18.77 -6.99 -3.29
CA PRO A 11 17.98 -7.01 -4.53
C PRO A 11 16.55 -6.54 -4.28
N LYS A 12 16.09 -5.54 -5.04
CA LYS A 12 14.74 -4.99 -4.94
C LYS A 12 13.90 -5.40 -6.15
N HIS A 13 12.66 -5.78 -5.89
CA HIS A 13 11.66 -6.08 -6.91
C HIS A 13 10.42 -5.23 -6.65
N ILE A 14 9.95 -4.50 -7.67
CA ILE A 14 8.78 -3.62 -7.56
C ILE A 14 7.62 -4.29 -8.29
N PHE A 15 6.60 -4.71 -7.53
CA PHE A 15 5.36 -5.23 -8.11
C PHE A 15 4.46 -4.07 -8.59
N ARG A 16 3.51 -4.39 -9.47
CA ARG A 16 2.63 -3.39 -10.10
C ARG A 16 1.62 -2.91 -9.06
N HIS A 17 1.22 -1.64 -9.14
CA HIS A 17 0.32 -1.05 -8.16
C HIS A 17 -1.01 -1.83 -8.10
N ASN A 18 -1.34 -2.35 -6.92
CA ASN A 18 -2.55 -3.13 -6.65
C ASN A 18 -2.70 -4.37 -7.55
N ASP A 19 -1.59 -5.04 -7.87
CA ASP A 19 -1.54 -6.24 -8.71
C ASP A 19 -1.02 -7.44 -7.90
N PRO A 20 -1.92 -8.23 -7.27
CA PRO A 20 -1.52 -9.40 -6.48
C PRO A 20 -0.97 -10.54 -7.34
N GLN A 21 -1.36 -10.64 -8.61
CA GLN A 21 -0.85 -11.68 -9.51
C GLN A 21 0.62 -11.41 -9.85
N HIS A 22 0.96 -10.16 -10.19
CA HIS A 22 2.36 -9.80 -10.41
C HIS A 22 3.20 -9.94 -9.13
N LEU A 23 2.60 -9.71 -7.95
CA LEU A 23 3.27 -10.00 -6.68
C LEU A 23 3.56 -11.50 -6.54
N ASP A 24 2.58 -12.37 -6.75
CA ASP A 24 2.75 -13.82 -6.70
C ASP A 24 3.79 -14.31 -7.72
N GLU A 25 3.81 -13.76 -8.92
CA GLU A 25 4.84 -14.04 -9.93
C GLU A 25 6.25 -13.68 -9.45
N LEU A 26 6.43 -12.50 -8.85
CA LEU A 26 7.73 -12.07 -8.32
C LEU A 26 8.17 -12.93 -7.13
N LEU A 27 7.23 -13.34 -6.28
CA LEU A 27 7.49 -14.25 -5.17
C LEU A 27 7.89 -15.64 -5.70
N GLY A 28 7.21 -16.15 -6.72
CA GLY A 28 7.50 -17.44 -7.34
C GLY A 28 8.85 -17.51 -8.06
N ARG A 29 9.37 -16.39 -8.56
CA ARG A 29 10.72 -16.31 -9.18
C ARG A 29 11.86 -16.31 -8.17
N SER A 30 11.57 -16.11 -6.88
CA SER A 30 12.60 -16.00 -5.85
C SER A 30 13.08 -17.38 -5.38
N PRO A 31 14.40 -17.61 -5.21
CA PRO A 31 14.92 -18.91 -4.81
C PRO A 31 14.29 -19.44 -3.50
N PRO A 32 13.99 -20.75 -3.42
CA PRO A 32 13.67 -21.40 -2.15
C PRO A 32 14.80 -21.17 -1.13
N GLY A 33 14.46 -20.90 0.13
CA GLY A 33 15.45 -20.70 1.21
C GLY A 33 16.01 -19.27 1.37
N VAL A 34 15.84 -18.37 0.41
CA VAL A 34 16.20 -16.94 0.59
C VAL A 34 15.08 -16.22 1.37
N PRO A 35 15.38 -15.53 2.49
CA PRO A 35 14.40 -14.72 3.21
C PRO A 35 13.82 -13.63 2.31
N LYS A 36 12.48 -13.55 2.24
CA LYS A 36 11.77 -12.50 1.49
C LYS A 36 11.20 -11.47 2.45
N ILE A 37 11.37 -10.20 2.10
CA ILE A 37 10.68 -9.08 2.72
C ILE A 37 9.61 -8.60 1.72
N VAL A 38 8.34 -8.73 2.08
CA VAL A 38 7.29 -8.01 1.35
C VAL A 38 7.02 -6.73 2.12
N ALA A 39 7.79 -5.70 1.76
CA ALA A 39 7.66 -4.36 2.32
C ALA A 39 6.65 -3.59 1.46
N PHE A 40 5.41 -3.50 1.93
CA PHE A 40 4.51 -2.46 1.48
C PHE A 40 4.73 -1.26 2.41
N GLU A 41 4.88 -0.06 1.86
CA GLU A 41 4.43 1.10 2.62
C GLU A 41 2.92 0.94 2.78
N SER A 42 2.48 0.31 3.87
CA SER A 42 1.25 0.76 4.49
C SER A 42 1.50 2.23 4.78
N VAL A 43 0.88 3.08 3.98
CA VAL A 43 0.98 4.51 4.18
C VAL A 43 0.60 4.77 5.62
N HIS A 44 1.53 5.30 6.42
CA HIS A 44 1.17 5.98 7.63
C HIS A 44 0.09 6.99 7.25
N SER A 45 -1.12 6.71 7.66
CA SER A 45 -2.23 7.62 7.50
C SER A 45 -2.79 7.77 8.88
N MET A 46 -2.58 8.95 9.46
CA MET A 46 -3.46 9.44 10.51
C MET A 46 -4.93 9.50 10.01
N ASP A 47 -5.15 9.45 8.67
CA ASP A 47 -6.45 9.63 8.01
C ASP A 47 -7.13 8.34 7.49
N GLY A 48 -6.59 7.14 7.74
CA GLY A 48 -7.23 5.87 7.35
C GLY A 48 -7.54 5.72 5.86
N LYS A 49 -6.62 5.12 5.09
CA LYS A 49 -6.80 4.86 3.63
C LYS A 49 -7.88 3.80 3.34
N ALA A 50 -7.67 2.91 2.38
CA ALA A 50 -8.67 1.90 2.01
C ALA A 50 -9.18 1.05 3.19
N LEU A 51 -8.37 0.90 4.27
CA LEU A 51 -8.75 0.18 5.48
C LEU A 51 -9.53 1.01 6.50
N GLY A 52 -9.59 2.34 6.37
CA GLY A 52 -10.26 3.23 7.33
C GLY A 52 -9.71 3.16 8.76
N ALA A 53 -8.49 2.66 8.93
CA ALA A 53 -7.84 2.47 10.23
C ALA A 53 -6.42 3.05 10.21
N VAL A 54 -5.88 3.35 11.40
CA VAL A 54 -4.51 3.82 11.60
C VAL A 54 -3.60 2.64 11.97
N GLY A 55 -2.40 2.63 11.40
CA GLY A 55 -1.40 1.62 11.70
C GLY A 55 -0.56 1.24 10.49
N GLY A 56 0.44 0.39 10.71
CA GLY A 56 1.24 -0.22 9.67
C GLY A 56 1.64 -1.63 10.05
N TYR A 57 1.94 -2.46 9.05
CA TYR A 57 2.41 -3.82 9.28
C TYR A 57 3.47 -4.21 8.25
N ILE A 58 4.29 -5.18 8.61
CA ILE A 58 5.20 -5.87 7.69
C ILE A 58 4.76 -7.33 7.57
N ALA A 59 5.01 -7.93 6.42
CA ALA A 59 4.85 -9.37 6.22
C ALA A 59 6.13 -9.94 5.59
N GLY A 60 6.56 -11.11 6.06
CA GLY A 60 7.78 -11.76 5.59
C GLY A 60 8.04 -13.07 6.34
N GLY A 61 9.22 -13.65 6.12
CA GLY A 61 9.62 -14.88 6.80
C GLY A 61 9.77 -14.69 8.32
N GLU A 62 9.61 -15.78 9.09
CA GLU A 62 9.64 -15.77 10.55
C GLU A 62 10.91 -15.11 11.12
N ALA A 63 12.09 -15.53 10.66
CA ALA A 63 13.36 -14.97 11.10
C ALA A 63 13.47 -13.44 10.86
N LEU A 64 12.86 -12.94 9.79
CA LEU A 64 12.81 -11.50 9.52
C LEU A 64 11.87 -10.79 10.49
N VAL A 65 10.65 -11.29 10.63
CA VAL A 65 9.65 -10.70 11.53
C VAL A 65 10.20 -10.67 12.95
N ASP A 66 10.86 -11.74 13.38
CA ASP A 66 11.48 -11.82 14.70
C ASP A 66 12.66 -10.87 14.85
N ALA A 67 13.49 -10.71 13.82
CA ALA A 67 14.57 -9.71 13.83
C ALA A 67 14.04 -8.27 13.94
N VAL A 68 13.00 -7.90 13.17
CA VAL A 68 12.40 -6.56 13.26
C VAL A 68 11.74 -6.35 14.63
N ARG A 69 11.04 -7.37 15.14
CA ARG A 69 10.41 -7.35 16.47
C ARG A 69 11.44 -7.17 17.59
N SER A 70 12.59 -7.83 17.47
CA SER A 70 13.61 -7.89 18.52
C SER A 70 14.64 -6.76 18.48
N PHE A 71 14.86 -6.14 17.31
CA PHE A 71 15.89 -5.11 17.13
C PHE A 71 15.36 -3.77 16.61
N GLY A 72 14.09 -3.66 16.21
CA GLY A 72 13.52 -2.43 15.68
C GLY A 72 13.18 -1.42 16.78
N PRO A 73 13.93 -0.31 16.97
CA PRO A 73 13.63 0.64 18.05
C PRO A 73 12.26 1.31 17.88
N GLY A 74 11.84 1.56 16.62
CA GLY A 74 10.51 2.09 16.31
C GLY A 74 9.36 1.11 16.58
N PHE A 75 9.66 -0.17 16.82
CA PHE A 75 8.69 -1.17 17.26
C PHE A 75 8.74 -1.37 18.79
N ILE A 76 9.94 -1.40 19.38
CA ILE A 76 10.16 -1.69 20.80
C ILE A 76 9.78 -0.51 21.71
N PHE A 77 10.11 0.72 21.31
CA PHE A 77 9.98 1.91 22.16
C PHE A 77 8.75 2.77 21.80
N THR A 78 7.65 2.11 21.41
CA THR A 78 6.38 2.78 21.09
C THR A 78 5.21 2.05 21.76
N THR A 79 4.09 2.76 21.93
CA THR A 79 2.86 2.16 22.47
C THR A 79 2.17 1.35 21.37
N ALA A 80 1.69 0.15 21.71
CA ALA A 80 0.90 -0.66 20.80
C ALA A 80 -0.40 0.05 20.38
N LEU A 81 -0.92 -0.29 19.21
CA LEU A 81 -2.21 0.23 18.75
C LEU A 81 -3.35 -0.20 19.68
N PRO A 82 -4.37 0.65 19.91
CA PRO A 82 -5.53 0.26 20.70
C PRO A 82 -6.26 -0.96 20.12
N PRO A 83 -6.77 -1.90 20.95
CA PRO A 83 -7.46 -3.10 20.47
C PRO A 83 -8.63 -2.82 19.51
N ALA A 84 -9.37 -1.74 19.74
CA ALA A 84 -10.48 -1.34 18.87
C ALA A 84 -10.01 -0.98 17.44
N VAL A 85 -8.84 -0.34 17.31
CA VAL A 85 -8.24 -0.01 16.01
C VAL A 85 -7.85 -1.28 15.26
N LEU A 86 -7.25 -2.25 15.97
CA LEU A 86 -6.89 -3.55 15.40
C LEU A 86 -8.13 -4.34 14.97
N GLY A 87 -9.19 -4.32 15.76
CA GLY A 87 -10.48 -4.95 15.42
C GLY A 87 -11.09 -4.37 14.15
N GLY A 88 -11.11 -3.03 14.02
CA GLY A 88 -11.57 -2.34 12.82
C GLY A 88 -10.74 -2.68 11.59
N ALA A 89 -9.41 -2.66 11.71
CA ALA A 89 -8.51 -3.04 10.63
C ALA A 89 -8.71 -4.50 10.17
N LEU A 90 -8.87 -5.43 11.11
CA LEU A 90 -9.12 -6.84 10.80
C LEU A 90 -10.47 -7.05 10.09
N ALA A 91 -11.52 -6.35 10.53
CA ALA A 91 -12.83 -6.40 9.87
C ALA A 91 -12.74 -5.85 8.43
N ALA A 92 -12.09 -4.71 8.24
CA ALA A 92 -11.87 -4.13 6.91
C ALA A 92 -11.07 -5.06 6.00
N LEU A 93 -10.00 -5.69 6.51
CA LEU A 93 -9.22 -6.67 5.74
C LEU A 93 -10.07 -7.86 5.28
N ARG A 94 -10.94 -8.39 6.14
CA ARG A 94 -11.84 -9.50 5.79
C ARG A 94 -12.81 -9.11 4.67
N VAL A 95 -13.42 -7.93 4.77
CA VAL A 95 -14.31 -7.40 3.72
C VAL A 95 -13.56 -7.22 2.40
N LEU A 96 -12.40 -6.56 2.45
CA LEU A 96 -11.61 -6.25 1.25
C LEU A 96 -11.00 -7.49 0.59
N ALA A 97 -10.71 -8.54 1.36
CA ALA A 97 -10.24 -9.83 0.83
C ALA A 97 -11.37 -10.62 0.16
N GLY A 98 -12.63 -10.38 0.53
CA GLY A 98 -13.79 -11.08 0.00
C GLY A 98 -14.28 -10.61 -1.38
N PRO A 99 -15.37 -11.22 -1.89
CA PRO A 99 -16.01 -10.83 -3.14
C PRO A 99 -16.48 -9.38 -3.15
N GLU A 100 -16.95 -8.88 -2.01
CA GLU A 100 -17.34 -7.49 -1.81
C GLU A 100 -16.17 -6.54 -2.08
N GLY A 101 -15.00 -6.80 -1.50
CA GLY A 101 -13.77 -6.05 -1.81
C GLY A 101 -13.43 -6.04 -3.30
N GLY A 102 -13.63 -7.18 -3.99
CA GLY A 102 -13.51 -7.25 -5.44
C GLY A 102 -14.47 -6.31 -6.19
N ALA A 103 -15.74 -6.25 -5.76
CA ALA A 103 -16.74 -5.34 -6.33
C ALA A 103 -16.40 -3.86 -6.05
N LEU A 104 -15.97 -3.54 -4.82
CA LEU A 104 -15.52 -2.20 -4.43
C LEU A 104 -14.35 -1.73 -5.29
N ARG A 105 -13.32 -2.57 -5.51
CA ARG A 105 -12.19 -2.25 -6.39
C ARG A 105 -12.62 -1.98 -7.84
N ARG A 106 -13.51 -2.81 -8.40
CA ARG A 106 -14.05 -2.60 -9.76
C ARG A 106 -14.82 -1.27 -9.87
N SER A 107 -15.67 -1.00 -8.88
CA SER A 107 -16.44 0.25 -8.81
C SER A 107 -15.52 1.47 -8.71
N HIS A 108 -14.51 1.40 -7.84
CA HIS A 108 -13.53 2.47 -7.65
C HIS A 108 -12.74 2.78 -8.92
N GLN A 109 -12.24 1.75 -9.62
CA GLN A 109 -11.52 1.93 -10.90
C GLN A 109 -12.42 2.51 -12.00
N ARG A 110 -13.68 2.05 -12.08
CA ARG A 110 -14.67 2.61 -13.01
C ARG A 110 -14.91 4.09 -12.75
N ASN A 111 -15.08 4.47 -11.48
CA ASN A 111 -15.31 5.86 -11.09
C ASN A 111 -14.09 6.75 -11.39
N ALA A 112 -12.87 6.27 -11.12
CA ALA A 112 -11.63 6.98 -11.46
C ALA A 112 -11.51 7.20 -12.98
N LYS A 113 -11.80 6.16 -13.79
CA LYS A 113 -11.83 6.28 -15.26
C LYS A 113 -12.89 7.28 -15.73
N HIS A 114 -14.09 7.22 -15.15
CA HIS A 114 -15.18 8.13 -15.51
C HIS A 114 -14.83 9.58 -15.19
N LEU A 115 -14.28 9.86 -14.01
CA LEU A 115 -13.81 11.20 -13.63
C LEU A 115 -12.76 11.74 -14.61
N ARG A 116 -11.78 10.92 -15.01
CA ARG A 116 -10.76 11.33 -16.00
C ARG A 116 -11.39 11.77 -17.33
N LEU A 117 -12.40 11.04 -17.81
CA LEU A 117 -13.11 11.40 -19.03
C LEU A 117 -13.84 12.75 -18.87
N LEU A 118 -14.58 12.92 -17.78
CA LEU A 118 -15.30 14.17 -17.50
C LEU A 118 -14.39 15.39 -17.39
N LEU A 119 -13.20 15.23 -16.78
CA LEU A 119 -12.20 16.30 -16.66
C LEU A 119 -11.62 16.66 -18.03
N ARG A 120 -11.27 15.65 -18.83
CA ARG A 120 -10.78 15.84 -20.20
C ARG A 120 -11.80 16.57 -21.06
N ASP A 121 -13.06 16.15 -21.01
CA ASP A 121 -14.14 16.74 -21.82
C ASP A 121 -14.43 18.20 -21.43
N ARG A 122 -14.04 18.61 -20.22
CA ARG A 122 -14.11 20.00 -19.71
C ARG A 122 -12.81 20.79 -19.85
N GLY A 123 -11.78 20.23 -20.49
CA GLY A 123 -10.48 20.90 -20.68
C GLY A 123 -9.64 21.04 -19.41
N VAL A 124 -9.94 20.27 -18.35
CA VAL A 124 -9.13 20.28 -17.11
C VAL A 124 -7.89 19.41 -17.31
N PRO A 125 -6.67 19.92 -17.04
CA PRO A 125 -5.41 19.26 -17.41
C PRO A 125 -5.00 18.15 -16.43
N ALA A 126 -5.85 17.14 -16.22
CA ALA A 126 -5.52 15.99 -15.39
C ALA A 126 -4.38 15.16 -16.00
N LEU A 127 -3.36 14.82 -15.20
CA LEU A 127 -2.23 14.02 -15.66
C LEU A 127 -2.65 12.56 -15.93
N PRO A 128 -2.21 11.96 -17.04
CA PRO A 128 -2.41 10.54 -17.30
C PRO A 128 -1.72 9.70 -16.22
N ALA A 129 -2.45 8.77 -15.60
CA ALA A 129 -1.88 7.78 -14.71
C ALA A 129 -2.68 6.47 -14.80
N PRO A 130 -2.02 5.30 -14.70
CA PRO A 130 -2.70 4.00 -14.70
C PRO A 130 -3.38 3.67 -13.36
N SER A 131 -3.25 4.53 -12.34
CA SER A 131 -3.80 4.32 -11.01
C SER A 131 -5.17 5.01 -10.82
N HIS A 132 -5.76 4.81 -9.64
CA HIS A 132 -7.00 5.47 -9.22
C HIS A 132 -6.79 6.93 -8.79
N ILE A 133 -5.54 7.39 -8.69
CA ILE A 133 -5.20 8.78 -8.34
C ILE A 133 -5.27 9.63 -9.60
N VAL A 134 -6.08 10.71 -9.57
CA VAL A 134 -6.25 11.65 -10.69
C VAL A 134 -5.57 12.97 -10.34
N PRO A 135 -4.31 13.20 -10.75
CA PRO A 135 -3.58 14.41 -10.40
C PRO A 135 -4.05 15.56 -11.30
N VAL A 136 -4.42 16.68 -10.70
CA VAL A 136 -4.72 17.92 -11.44
C VAL A 136 -3.72 18.98 -10.96
N PRO A 137 -2.71 19.34 -11.77
CA PRO A 137 -1.79 20.38 -11.41
C PRO A 137 -2.54 21.70 -11.36
N VAL A 138 -2.40 22.40 -10.24
CA VAL A 138 -2.74 23.82 -10.12
C VAL A 138 -1.47 24.62 -10.31
N SER A 139 -1.57 25.83 -10.86
CA SER A 139 -0.43 26.74 -10.95
C SER A 139 0.24 26.87 -9.59
N ALA A 140 1.58 26.98 -9.56
CA ALA A 140 2.33 27.17 -8.33
C ALA A 140 1.74 28.35 -7.52
N PRO A 141 1.67 28.23 -6.18
CA PRO A 141 1.26 29.36 -5.35
C PRO A 141 2.17 30.55 -5.68
N ARG A 142 1.56 31.70 -5.99
CA ARG A 142 2.32 32.95 -6.17
C ARG A 142 2.88 33.32 -4.79
N GLY A 143 4.19 33.17 -4.64
CA GLY A 143 4.94 33.71 -3.50
C GLY A 143 5.17 35.21 -3.67
#